data_AF-A0A956SKU0-F1
#
_entry.id   AF-A0A956SKU0-F1
#
_cell.length_a   1.000
_cell.length_b   1.000
_cell.length_c   1.000
_cell.angle_alpha   90.00
_cell.angle_beta   90.00
_cell.angle_gamma   90.00
#
_symmetry.space_group_name_H-M   'P 1'
#
loop_
_entity.id
_entity.type
_entity.pdbx_description
1 polymer ?
#
loop_
_entity_poly.entity_id
_entity_poly.type
_entity_poly.pdbx_seq_one_letter_code
_entity_poly.pdbx_strand_id
1 'polypeptide(L)'
;MAGGAGVSILMYHAIAEAPGPTSIPPVVFRAQMEALAASGRPVVPLEALLAGFGAVPPGAVVITFDDGFVDFATEAWPVLRDLALPATVFLPTDKMGGREDWAGG
;
A
#
# COMPACT_ATOMS: atom_id res chain seq x y z
N MET A 1 -6.12 -12.36 -23.83
CA MET A 1 -6.28 -13.04 -22.52
C MET A 1 -7.03 -12.07 -21.62
N ALA A 2 -8.33 -12.28 -21.39
CA ALA A 2 -9.09 -11.44 -20.47
C ALA A 2 -8.66 -11.80 -19.04
N GLY A 3 -7.96 -10.88 -18.36
CA GLY A 3 -7.56 -11.04 -16.96
C GLY A 3 -8.80 -11.13 -16.07
N GLY A 4 -8.83 -12.12 -15.18
CA GLY A 4 -9.99 -12.42 -14.35
C GLY A 4 -10.43 -11.26 -13.45
N ALA A 5 -11.68 -11.33 -13.01
CA ALA A 5 -12.38 -10.40 -12.11
C ALA A 5 -11.86 -10.40 -10.67
N GLY A 6 -10.53 -10.38 -10.50
CA GLY A 6 -9.86 -10.36 -9.21
C GLY A 6 -9.51 -8.95 -8.77
N VAL A 7 -9.34 -8.79 -7.46
CA VAL A 7 -8.75 -7.61 -6.83
C VAL A 7 -7.29 -7.90 -6.55
N SER A 8 -6.39 -6.97 -6.86
CA SER A 8 -4.99 -7.04 -6.45
C SER A 8 -4.78 -6.21 -5.18
N ILE A 9 -4.04 -6.75 -4.21
CA ILE A 9 -3.63 -6.00 -3.02
C ILE A 9 -2.12 -5.78 -3.11
N LEU A 10 -1.70 -4.52 -3.10
CA LEU A 10 -0.30 -4.10 -3.01
C LEU A 10 0.01 -3.75 -1.56
N MET A 11 0.79 -4.60 -0.90
CA MET A 11 1.16 -4.44 0.50
C MET A 11 2.59 -3.94 0.62
N TYR A 12 2.79 -2.90 1.42
CA TYR A 12 4.09 -2.30 1.70
C TYR A 12 4.37 -2.35 3.21
N HIS A 13 5.66 -2.27 3.58
CA HIS A 13 6.08 -2.03 4.96
C HIS A 13 6.86 -0.72 4.99
N ALA A 14 8.18 -0.77 4.77
CA ALA A 14 9.05 0.41 4.82
C ALA A 14 9.27 1.03 3.44
N ILE A 15 9.11 2.34 3.33
CA ILE A 15 9.46 3.16 2.17
C ILE A 15 10.74 3.94 2.50
N ALA A 16 11.87 3.23 2.52
CA ALA A 16 13.15 3.77 2.96
C ALA A 16 14.33 3.16 2.18
N GLU A 17 15.45 3.88 2.17
CA GLU A 17 16.77 3.36 1.75
C GLU A 17 17.37 2.49 2.86
N ALA A 18 16.59 1.51 3.34
CA ALA A 18 16.96 0.59 4.40
C ALA A 18 17.14 -0.83 3.85
N PRO A 19 18.09 -1.61 4.40
CA PRO A 19 18.22 -3.01 4.05
C PRO A 19 17.03 -3.81 4.60
N GLY A 20 16.59 -4.81 3.85
CA GLY A 20 15.54 -5.73 4.28
C GLY A 20 14.64 -6.15 3.12
N PRO A 21 14.02 -7.33 3.19
CA PRO A 21 13.19 -7.85 2.10
C PRO A 21 11.87 -7.08 1.91
N THR A 22 11.44 -6.32 2.91
CA THR A 22 10.17 -5.56 2.93
C THR A 22 10.38 -4.03 2.91
N SER A 23 11.61 -3.58 2.61
CA SER A 23 11.93 -2.16 2.41
C SER A 23 12.11 -1.87 0.93
N ILE A 24 11.50 -0.79 0.43
CA ILE A 24 11.76 -0.29 -0.92
C ILE A 24 12.17 1.19 -0.89
N PRO A 25 13.07 1.63 -1.80
CA PRO A 25 13.41 3.04 -1.94
C PRO A 25 12.19 3.94 -2.21
N PRO A 26 12.12 5.16 -1.65
CA PRO A 26 11.06 6.12 -1.95
C PRO A 26 10.89 6.40 -3.46
N VAL A 27 12.00 6.43 -4.21
CA VAL A 27 11.96 6.63 -5.67
C VAL A 27 11.27 5.47 -6.39
N VAL A 28 11.45 4.24 -5.90
CA VAL A 28 10.80 3.05 -6.45
C VAL A 28 9.31 3.07 -6.12
N PHE A 29 8.95 3.40 -4.88
CA PHE A 29 7.55 3.54 -4.48
C PHE A 29 6.82 4.58 -5.34
N ARG A 30 7.41 5.77 -5.53
CA ARG A 30 6.86 6.81 -6.40
C ARG A 30 6.62 6.28 -7.82
N ALA A 31 7.63 5.65 -8.43
CA ALA A 31 7.52 5.13 -9.78
C ALA A 31 6.40 4.06 -9.90
N GLN A 32 6.23 3.22 -8.88
CA GLN A 32 5.13 2.24 -8.83
C GLN A 32 3.76 2.91 -8.74
N MET A 33 3.60 3.94 -7.92
CA MET A 33 2.34 4.66 -7.78
C MET A 33 1.98 5.47 -9.04
N GLU A 34 2.97 6.09 -9.68
CA GLU A 34 2.80 6.77 -10.97
C GLU A 34 2.39 5.79 -12.08
N ALA A 35 3.03 4.61 -12.13
CA ALA A 35 2.66 3.56 -13.06
C ALA A 35 1.24 3.03 -12.79
N LEU A 36 0.85 2.87 -11.52
CA LEU A 36 -0.51 2.46 -11.14
C LEU A 36 -1.54 3.51 -11.57
N ALA A 37 -1.30 4.79 -11.30
CA ALA A 37 -2.18 5.89 -11.74
C ALA A 37 -2.30 5.94 -13.27
N ALA A 38 -1.19 5.79 -13.99
CA ALA A 38 -1.17 5.76 -15.45
C ALA A 38 -1.86 4.53 -16.05
N SER A 39 -1.97 3.42 -15.31
CA SER A 39 -2.59 2.19 -15.80
C SER A 39 -4.10 2.29 -16.01
N GLY A 40 -4.76 3.30 -15.42
CA GLY A 40 -6.22 3.44 -15.44
C GLY A 40 -6.97 2.39 -14.62
N ARG A 41 -6.26 1.54 -13.86
CA ARG A 41 -6.90 0.57 -12.95
C ARG A 41 -7.55 1.32 -11.78
N PRO A 42 -8.77 0.94 -11.39
CA PRO A 42 -9.45 1.58 -10.26
C PRO A 42 -8.72 1.23 -8.96
N VAL A 43 -8.28 2.25 -8.23
CA VAL A 43 -7.72 2.09 -6.89
C VAL A 43 -8.81 2.42 -5.89
N VAL A 44 -9.15 1.45 -5.03
CA VAL A 44 -10.27 1.56 -4.09
C VAL A 44 -9.77 1.41 -2.65
N PRO A 45 -10.43 2.08 -1.69
CA PRO A 45 -10.13 1.86 -0.27
C PRO A 45 -10.48 0.42 0.12
N LEU A 46 -9.75 -0.16 1.07
CA LEU A 46 -9.95 -1.56 1.47
C LEU A 46 -11.39 -1.84 1.93
N GLU A 47 -12.04 -0.85 2.55
CA GLU A 47 -13.42 -0.91 3.04
C GLU A 47 -14.43 -1.20 1.91
N ALA A 48 -14.10 -0.87 0.66
CA ALA A 48 -14.94 -1.21 -0.49
C ALA A 48 -15.11 -2.73 -0.65
N LEU A 49 -14.12 -3.53 -0.20
CA LEU A 49 -14.20 -4.99 -0.24
C LEU A 49 -15.16 -5.57 0.81
N LEU A 50 -15.52 -4.80 1.84
CA LEU A 50 -16.48 -5.23 2.87
C LEU A 50 -17.91 -5.36 2.31
N ALA A 51 -18.22 -4.63 1.24
CA ALA A 51 -19.47 -4.78 0.49
C ALA A 51 -19.51 -6.05 -0.38
N GLY A 52 -18.41 -6.82 -0.42
CA GLY A 52 -18.23 -8.03 -1.20
C GLY A 52 -17.45 -7.80 -2.49
N PHE A 53 -16.72 -8.81 -2.95
CA PHE A 53 -15.86 -8.71 -4.14
C PHE A 53 -16.61 -8.40 -5.45
N GLY A 54 -17.90 -8.73 -5.55
CA GLY A 54 -18.73 -8.36 -6.70
C GLY A 54 -19.14 -6.89 -6.72
N ALA A 55 -18.91 -6.15 -5.64
CA ALA A 55 -19.24 -4.73 -5.52
C ALA A 55 -18.10 -3.81 -5.98
N VAL A 56 -16.89 -4.35 -6.22
CA VAL A 56 -15.75 -3.57 -6.72
C VAL A 56 -15.56 -3.69 -8.22
N PRO A 57 -15.03 -2.64 -8.88
CA PRO A 57 -14.72 -2.71 -10.30
C PRO A 57 -13.74 -3.85 -10.63
N PRO A 58 -13.92 -4.55 -11.77
CA PRO A 58 -12.99 -5.58 -12.20
C PRO A 58 -11.55 -5.06 -12.32
N GLY A 59 -10.59 -5.83 -11.81
CA GLY A 59 -9.17 -5.46 -11.86
C GLY A 59 -8.77 -4.35 -10.88
N ALA A 60 -9.63 -4.03 -9.91
CA ALA A 60 -9.33 -3.05 -8.86
C ALA A 60 -8.06 -3.39 -8.08
N VAL A 61 -7.43 -2.34 -7.57
CA VAL A 61 -6.23 -2.40 -6.74
C VAL A 61 -6.53 -1.79 -5.38
N VAL A 62 -6.04 -2.44 -4.32
CA VAL A 62 -6.02 -1.90 -2.96
C VAL A 62 -4.57 -1.73 -2.54
N ILE A 63 -4.26 -0.65 -1.83
CA ILE A 63 -2.93 -0.36 -1.30
C ILE A 63 -2.99 -0.45 0.23
N THR A 64 -2.10 -1.23 0.83
CA THR A 64 -1.99 -1.36 2.28
C THR A 64 -0.55 -1.15 2.76
N PHE A 65 -0.43 -0.65 3.99
CA PHE A 65 0.83 -0.51 4.71
C PHE A 65 0.71 -1.19 6.06
N ASP A 66 1.70 -2.00 6.40
CA ASP A 66 1.80 -2.68 7.68
C ASP A 66 2.86 -2.01 8.57
N ASP A 67 2.90 -2.40 9.84
CA ASP A 67 3.86 -1.99 10.87
C ASP A 67 3.82 -0.53 11.35
N GLY A 68 3.28 0.39 10.55
CA GLY A 68 3.11 1.79 10.96
C GLY A 68 4.43 2.56 11.06
N PHE A 69 5.40 2.24 10.19
CA PHE A 69 6.65 2.99 10.10
C PHE A 69 6.43 4.47 9.78
N VAL A 70 7.30 5.33 10.34
CA VAL A 70 7.22 6.79 10.16
C VAL A 70 7.37 7.19 8.69
N ASP A 71 8.07 6.39 7.89
CA ASP A 71 8.26 6.64 6.46
C ASP A 71 6.96 6.56 5.64
N PHE A 72 5.90 5.91 6.15
CA PHE A 72 4.57 6.06 5.55
C PHE A 72 4.17 7.55 5.55
N ALA A 73 4.33 8.24 6.67
CA ALA A 73 3.91 9.63 6.78
C ALA A 73 4.84 10.59 6.03
N THR A 74 6.15 10.32 6.02
CA THR A 74 7.15 11.24 5.43
C THR A 74 7.39 11.01 3.94
N GLU A 75 7.32 9.76 3.47
CA GLU A 75 7.65 9.40 2.08
C GLU A 75 6.43 8.92 1.29
N ALA A 76 5.62 8.01 1.84
CA ALA A 76 4.52 7.37 1.09
C ALA A 76 3.28 8.28 0.94
N TRP A 77 2.82 8.88 2.03
CA TRP A 77 1.60 9.67 2.10
C TRP A 77 1.61 10.88 1.16
N PRO A 78 2.70 11.67 1.03
CA PRO A 78 2.75 12.75 0.05
C PRO A 78 2.49 12.25 -1.38
N VAL A 79 3.09 11.14 -1.78
CA VAL A 79 2.90 10.54 -3.12
C VAL A 79 1.45 10.11 -3.33
N LEU A 80 0.88 9.37 -2.37
CA LEU A 80 -0.49 8.88 -2.46
C LEU A 80 -1.49 10.02 -2.52
N ARG A 81 -1.32 11.05 -1.70
CA ARG A 81 -2.16 12.25 -1.69
C ARG A 81 -2.08 13.01 -3.01
N ASP A 82 -0.87 13.22 -3.53
CA ASP A 82 -0.66 13.96 -4.77
C ASP A 82 -1.28 13.22 -5.98
N LEU A 83 -1.33 11.89 -5.94
CA LEU A 83 -1.95 11.04 -6.97
C LEU A 83 -3.42 10.68 -6.67
N ALA A 84 -4.00 11.18 -5.57
CA ALA A 84 -5.34 10.85 -5.10
C ALA A 84 -5.62 9.34 -4.95
N LEU A 85 -4.62 8.58 -4.52
CA LEU A 85 -4.71 7.14 -4.31
C LEU A 85 -5.08 6.82 -2.85
N PRO A 86 -6.18 6.11 -2.58
CA PRO A 86 -6.51 5.67 -1.23
C PRO A 86 -5.56 4.55 -0.78
N ALA A 87 -5.28 4.50 0.52
CA ALA A 87 -4.52 3.43 1.15
C ALA A 87 -5.03 3.17 2.58
N THR A 88 -4.80 1.96 3.08
CA THR A 88 -5.11 1.56 4.45
C THR A 88 -3.81 1.28 5.20
N VAL A 89 -3.71 1.74 6.45
CA VAL A 89 -2.55 1.49 7.33
C VAL A 89 -2.98 0.59 8.48
N PHE A 90 -2.32 -0.56 8.63
CA PHE A 90 -2.45 -1.44 9.78
C PHE A 90 -1.38 -1.09 10.81
N LEU A 91 -1.83 -0.56 11.95
CA LEU A 91 -0.97 -0.01 12.98
C LEU A 91 -0.96 -0.92 14.22
N PRO A 92 0.17 -1.57 14.54
CA PRO A 92 0.33 -2.31 15.80
C PRO A 92 0.43 -1.34 16.98
N THR A 93 -0.69 -1.12 17.67
CA THR A 93 -0.80 -0.04 18.66
C THR A 93 0.13 -0.19 19.87
N ASP A 94 0.57 -1.41 20.21
CA ASP A 94 1.52 -1.63 21.32
C ASP A 94 2.98 -1.28 20.96
N LYS A 95 3.29 -1.16 19.67
CA LYS A 95 4.64 -0.83 19.15
C LYS A 95 4.81 0.66 18.84
N MET A 96 3.76 1.46 18.95
CA MET A 96 3.84 2.89 18.63
C MET A 96 4.91 3.61 19.47
N GLY A 97 5.76 4.38 18.79
CA GLY A 97 6.91 5.07 19.40
C GLY A 97 8.11 4.17 19.70
N GLY A 98 8.01 2.88 19.38
CA GLY A 98 9.08 1.91 19.52
C GLY A 98 9.88 1.70 18.23
N ARG A 99 10.49 0.52 18.14
CA ARG A 99 11.16 -0.01 16.94
C ARG A 99 10.57 -1.37 16.63
N GLU A 100 10.70 -1.77 15.38
CA GLU A 100 10.43 -3.13 14.94
C GLU A 100 11.28 -4.14 15.72
N ASP A 101 10.62 -5.07 16.38
CA ASP A 101 11.22 -6.13 17.18
C ASP A 101 10.50 -7.47 16.94
N TRP A 102 9.95 -7.65 15.73
CA TRP A 102 9.18 -8.83 15.36
C TRP A 102 10.01 -10.11 15.51
N ALA A 103 9.55 -11.00 16.39
CA ALA A 103 10.15 -12.32 16.58
C ALA A 103 9.72 -13.25 15.43
N GLY A 104 10.38 -13.13 14.27
CA GLY A 104 10.06 -13.94 13.10
C GLY A 104 10.79 -13.46 11.84
N GLY A 105 12.10 -13.69 11.80
CA GLY A 105 12.92 -13.70 10.58
C GLY A 105 13.47 -15.09 10.35
#